data_AF-A0A7J4U567-F1
#
_entry.id   AF-A0A7J4U567-F1
#
_cell.length_a   1.000
_cell.length_b   1.000
_cell.length_c   1.000
_cell.angle_alpha   90.00
_cell.angle_beta   90.00
_cell.angle_gamma   90.00
#
_symmetry.space_group_name_H-M   'P 1'
#
loop_
_entity.id
_entity.type
_entity.pdbx_description
1 polymer ?
#
loop_
_entity_poly.entity_id
_entity_poly.type
_entity_poly.pdbx_seq_one_letter_code
_entity_poly.pdbx_strand_id
1 'polypeptide(L)'
;TDGIDYGNAAVEEYTQNTTANITNFGNMAINITIEGYGAVRNDGLAMNCSLGGNISISNEKYALIDVDYATKTALTGSSQLIPGLTMPKQTDSTQIINTTYWELYVSSNNVPGGNCSGNVLFTAIAP
;
A
#
# COMPACT_ATOMS: atom_id res chain seq x y z
N THR A 1 -7.46 -3.38 -12.85
CA THR A 1 -6.38 -3.09 -11.89
C THR A 1 -6.12 -4.38 -11.17
N ASP A 2 -4.92 -4.93 -11.36
CA ASP A 2 -4.48 -6.07 -10.57
C ASP A 2 -4.12 -5.50 -9.21
N GLY A 3 -4.76 -6.00 -8.14
CA GLY A 3 -4.53 -5.52 -6.78
C GLY A 3 -3.09 -5.80 -6.31
N ILE A 4 -2.72 -5.26 -5.15
CA ILE A 4 -1.47 -5.65 -4.49
C ILE A 4 -1.70 -7.05 -3.90
N ASP A 5 -1.20 -8.08 -4.57
CA ASP A 5 -1.33 -9.48 -4.15
C ASP A 5 -0.07 -9.93 -3.43
N TYR A 6 -0.20 -10.13 -2.12
CA TYR A 6 0.88 -10.58 -1.25
C TYR A 6 1.07 -12.10 -1.23
N GLY A 7 0.18 -12.86 -1.88
CA GLY A 7 0.19 -14.32 -1.89
C GLY A 7 -0.13 -14.93 -0.51
N ASN A 8 0.41 -16.14 -0.29
CA ASN A 8 0.24 -16.86 0.97
C ASN A 8 1.38 -16.48 1.93
N ALA A 9 1.02 -16.15 3.17
CA ALA A 9 1.97 -15.93 4.25
C ALA A 9 1.49 -16.61 5.53
N ALA A 10 2.41 -17.22 6.27
CA ALA A 10 2.15 -17.79 7.57
C ALA A 10 2.07 -16.70 8.65
N VAL A 11 1.49 -17.05 9.79
CA VAL A 11 1.53 -16.19 10.98
C VAL A 11 2.99 -16.03 11.43
N GLU A 12 3.35 -14.82 11.84
CA GLU A 12 4.70 -14.35 12.17
C GLU A 12 5.65 -14.22 10.96
N GLU A 13 5.11 -14.27 9.74
CA GLU A 13 5.88 -14.08 8.51
C GLU A 13 5.74 -12.66 7.94
N TYR A 14 6.77 -12.23 7.22
CA TYR A 14 6.73 -11.09 6.32
C TYR A 14 6.47 -11.60 4.90
N THR A 15 5.56 -10.94 4.17
CA THR A 15 5.31 -11.30 2.77
C THR A 15 6.51 -10.96 1.90
N GLN A 16 6.55 -11.49 0.67
CA GLN A 16 7.50 -10.98 -0.32
C GLN A 16 7.18 -9.53 -0.69
N ASN A 17 8.21 -8.79 -1.12
CA ASN A 17 8.04 -7.42 -1.59
C ASN A 17 7.23 -7.41 -2.89
N THR A 18 6.09 -6.73 -2.87
CA THR A 18 5.14 -6.63 -3.98
C THR A 18 5.15 -5.21 -4.53
N THR A 19 5.09 -5.05 -5.85
CA THR A 19 5.19 -3.72 -6.47
C THR A 19 3.84 -3.18 -6.95
N ALA A 20 3.65 -1.87 -6.82
CA ALA A 20 2.53 -1.16 -7.43
C ALA A 20 3.04 0.03 -8.25
N ASN A 21 2.64 0.07 -9.52
CA ASN A 21 3.07 1.09 -10.48
C ASN A 21 2.06 2.23 -10.55
N ILE A 22 2.56 3.46 -10.48
CA ILE A 22 1.77 4.68 -10.54
C ILE A 22 2.15 5.43 -11.82
N THR A 23 1.14 5.88 -12.56
CA THR A 23 1.29 6.71 -13.75
C THR A 23 0.35 7.89 -13.68
N ASN A 24 0.80 9.04 -14.18
CA ASN A 24 -0.03 10.22 -14.36
C ASN A 24 -0.42 10.42 -15.83
N PHE A 25 -1.69 10.15 -16.15
CA PHE A 25 -2.28 10.46 -17.46
C PHE A 25 -2.85 11.88 -17.55
N GLY A 26 -2.75 12.65 -16.47
CA GLY A 26 -3.20 14.04 -16.40
C GLY A 26 -2.26 15.01 -17.12
N ASN A 27 -2.75 16.24 -17.30
CA ASN A 27 -2.05 17.31 -18.01
C ASN A 27 -1.19 18.21 -17.10
N MET A 28 -1.15 17.94 -15.80
CA MET A 28 -0.33 18.65 -14.82
C MET A 28 0.42 17.66 -13.92
N ALA A 29 1.50 18.13 -13.29
CA ALA A 29 2.15 17.35 -12.25
C ALA A 29 1.18 17.14 -11.08
N ILE A 30 1.27 15.99 -10.41
CA ILE A 30 0.44 15.64 -9.26
C ILE A 30 1.30 15.07 -8.14
N ASN A 31 0.93 15.42 -6.91
CA ASN A 31 1.41 14.72 -5.73
C ASN A 31 0.44 13.58 -5.40
N ILE A 32 0.94 12.52 -4.78
CA ILE A 32 0.14 11.35 -4.43
C ILE A 32 0.00 11.26 -2.93
N THR A 33 -1.24 11.19 -2.44
CA THR A 33 -1.53 10.79 -1.07
C THR A 33 -2.03 9.36 -1.02
N ILE A 34 -1.89 8.75 0.15
CA ILE A 34 -2.24 7.35 0.39
C ILE A 34 -2.96 7.17 1.71
N GLU A 35 -3.95 6.29 1.70
CA GLU A 35 -4.78 5.91 2.85
C GLU A 35 -5.03 4.39 2.77
N GLY A 36 -4.99 3.68 3.90
CA GLY A 36 -5.34 2.26 4.00
C GLY A 36 -6.58 2.01 4.83
N TYR A 37 -7.31 0.94 4.53
CA TYR A 37 -8.37 0.42 5.40
C TYR A 37 -8.75 -1.03 5.05
N GLY A 38 -9.22 -1.81 6.02
CA GLY A 38 -9.62 -3.19 5.80
C GLY A 38 -11.01 -3.30 5.15
N ALA A 39 -12.05 -3.13 5.97
CA ALA A 39 -13.45 -3.20 5.56
C ALA A 39 -14.08 -1.82 5.38
N VAL A 40 -13.77 -0.88 6.28
CA VAL A 40 -14.30 0.49 6.26
C VAL A 40 -13.22 1.48 6.67
N ARG A 41 -13.25 2.70 6.10
CA ARG A 41 -12.27 3.74 6.45
C ARG A 41 -12.21 3.96 7.96
N ASN A 42 -11.00 4.15 8.48
CA ASN A 42 -10.71 4.32 9.91
C ASN A 42 -10.97 3.09 10.81
N ASP A 43 -11.06 1.87 10.26
CA ASP A 43 -11.12 0.65 11.06
C ASP A 43 -9.79 0.25 11.72
N GLY A 44 -8.69 0.92 11.33
CA GLY A 44 -7.35 0.64 11.83
C GLY A 44 -6.76 -0.67 11.30
N LEU A 45 -7.34 -1.23 10.24
CA LEU A 45 -6.94 -2.50 9.65
C LEU A 45 -6.27 -2.28 8.29
N ALA A 46 -5.25 -3.07 8.01
CA ALA A 46 -4.73 -3.27 6.66
C ALA A 46 -5.62 -4.28 5.93
N MET A 47 -5.88 -5.42 6.58
CA MET A 47 -6.63 -6.54 5.99
C MET A 47 -7.71 -7.04 6.94
N ASN A 48 -8.88 -7.34 6.37
CA ASN A 48 -9.98 -8.06 7.02
C ASN A 48 -9.95 -9.52 6.55
N CYS A 49 -9.84 -10.47 7.49
CA CYS A 49 -9.63 -11.88 7.19
C CYS A 49 -10.86 -12.75 7.48
N SER A 50 -11.13 -13.73 6.61
CA SER A 50 -12.39 -14.48 6.61
C SER A 50 -12.55 -15.51 7.74
N LEU A 51 -11.45 -16.02 8.32
CA LEU A 51 -11.49 -17.03 9.41
C LEU A 51 -11.23 -16.43 10.79
N GLY A 52 -11.29 -15.10 10.91
CA GLY A 52 -11.01 -14.37 12.15
C GLY A 52 -9.59 -13.83 12.18
N GLY A 53 -9.37 -12.91 13.14
CA GLY A 53 -8.12 -12.17 13.29
C GLY A 53 -7.85 -11.21 12.13
N ASN A 54 -7.67 -9.92 12.41
CA ASN A 54 -7.38 -8.94 11.36
C ASN A 54 -5.94 -8.45 11.45
N ILE A 55 -5.41 -7.99 10.32
CA ILE A 55 -4.06 -7.44 10.25
C ILE A 55 -4.14 -5.93 10.46
N SER A 56 -3.41 -5.43 11.46
CA SER A 56 -3.36 -4.00 11.79
C SER A 56 -2.79 -3.19 10.64
N ILE A 57 -3.30 -1.98 10.42
CA ILE A 57 -2.84 -1.09 9.36
C ILE A 57 -1.34 -0.77 9.42
N SER A 58 -0.78 -0.71 10.63
CA SER A 58 0.65 -0.47 10.86
C SER A 58 1.55 -1.59 10.35
N ASN A 59 0.99 -2.76 10.05
CA ASN A 59 1.72 -3.92 9.55
C ASN A 59 1.81 -3.97 8.02
N GLU A 60 1.07 -3.11 7.32
CA GLU A 60 1.24 -2.91 5.89
C GLU A 60 2.13 -1.69 5.68
N LYS A 61 3.23 -1.88 4.95
CA LYS A 61 4.24 -0.85 4.76
C LYS A 61 4.63 -0.68 3.31
N TYR A 62 4.99 0.55 2.96
CA TYR A 62 5.39 0.93 1.61
C TYR A 62 6.69 1.74 1.58
N ALA A 63 7.37 1.72 0.43
CA ALA A 63 8.54 2.55 0.15
C ALA A 63 8.63 2.90 -1.35
N LEU A 64 9.41 3.93 -1.70
CA LEU A 64 9.72 4.32 -3.09
C LEU A 64 10.93 3.58 -3.67
N ILE A 65 11.66 2.86 -2.82
CA ILE A 65 12.82 2.04 -3.18
C ILE A 65 12.71 0.68 -2.49
N ASP A 66 13.38 -0.32 -3.04
CA ASP A 66 13.43 -1.65 -2.43
C ASP A 66 14.35 -1.63 -1.20
N VAL A 67 13.75 -1.77 -0.03
CA VAL A 67 14.40 -1.68 1.28
C VAL A 67 13.70 -2.62 2.27
N ASP A 68 14.41 -2.98 3.34
CA ASP A 68 13.92 -3.85 4.40
C ASP A 68 12.64 -3.32 5.05
N TYR A 69 11.72 -4.23 5.40
CA TYR A 69 10.44 -3.94 6.07
C TYR A 69 10.56 -2.93 7.24
N ALA A 70 11.60 -3.05 8.05
CA ALA A 70 11.81 -2.18 9.20
C ALA A 70 11.98 -0.69 8.82
N THR A 71 12.48 -0.41 7.61
CA THR A 71 12.75 0.94 7.10
C THR A 71 11.59 1.51 6.27
N LYS A 72 10.64 0.67 5.84
CA LYS A 72 9.46 1.09 5.09
C LYS A 72 8.54 1.96 5.95
N THR A 73 7.77 2.82 5.28
CA THR A 73 6.77 3.69 5.92
C THR A 73 5.50 2.89 6.20
N ALA A 74 5.00 2.95 7.44
CA ALA A 74 3.75 2.31 7.79
C ALA A 74 2.55 3.01 7.15
N LEU A 75 1.61 2.23 6.63
CA LEU A 75 0.34 2.73 6.14
C LEU A 75 -0.48 3.30 7.31
N THR A 76 -1.34 4.27 7.01
CA THR A 76 -2.22 4.89 8.02
C THR A 76 -3.66 4.95 7.53
N GLY A 77 -4.61 5.00 8.46
CA GLY A 77 -6.04 5.10 8.16
C GLY A 77 -6.49 6.50 7.71
N SER A 78 -5.54 7.42 7.55
CA SER A 78 -5.77 8.79 7.09
C SER A 78 -4.95 9.08 5.85
N SER A 79 -5.44 9.96 4.99
CA SER A 79 -4.69 10.38 3.79
C SER A 79 -3.38 11.08 4.17
N GLN A 80 -2.26 10.47 3.82
CA GLN A 80 -0.90 11.01 4.02
C GLN A 80 -0.21 11.21 2.68
N LEU A 81 0.52 12.33 2.52
CA LEU A 81 1.36 12.55 1.35
C LEU A 81 2.48 11.50 1.32
N ILE A 82 2.77 10.92 0.15
CA ILE A 82 3.96 10.09 -0.05
C ILE A 82 5.15 11.03 -0.27
N PRO A 83 6.08 11.19 0.70
CA PRO A 83 7.17 12.14 0.56
C PRO A 83 8.10 11.72 -0.58
N GLY A 84 8.47 12.69 -1.42
CA GLY A 84 9.36 12.44 -2.57
C GLY A 84 8.68 11.84 -3.80
N LEU A 85 7.35 11.63 -3.78
CA LEU A 85 6.60 11.18 -4.94
C LEU A 85 5.77 12.31 -5.56
N THR A 86 6.33 12.93 -6.59
CA THR A 86 5.62 13.82 -7.50
C THR A 86 5.63 13.20 -8.89
N MET A 87 4.46 12.93 -9.44
CA MET A 87 4.33 12.43 -10.80
C MET A 87 4.29 13.61 -11.77
N PRO A 88 5.25 13.75 -12.69
CA PRO A 88 5.20 14.82 -13.69
C PRO A 88 4.02 14.61 -14.63
N LYS A 89 3.62 15.67 -15.35
CA LYS A 89 2.72 15.51 -16.49
C LYS A 89 3.40 14.65 -17.56
N GLN A 90 2.64 13.81 -18.24
CA GLN A 90 3.20 13.05 -19.35
C GLN A 90 3.41 13.98 -20.56
N THR A 91 4.66 14.11 -21.02
CA THR A 91 5.01 14.98 -22.17
C THR A 91 5.36 14.19 -23.43
N ASP A 92 5.75 12.93 -23.26
CA ASP A 92 6.32 12.10 -24.32
C ASP A 92 5.44 10.87 -24.62
N SER A 93 5.75 10.19 -25.72
CA SER A 93 5.12 8.90 -26.07
C SER A 93 5.47 7.78 -25.08
N THR A 94 6.50 7.96 -24.25
CA THR A 94 6.93 7.00 -23.23
C THR A 94 6.24 7.30 -21.91
N GLN A 95 5.57 6.31 -21.35
CA GLN A 95 4.86 6.42 -20.07
C GLN A 95 5.86 6.58 -18.91
N ILE A 96 5.65 7.59 -18.07
CA ILE A 96 6.43 7.77 -16.84
C ILE A 96 5.78 6.94 -15.74
N ILE A 97 6.53 5.99 -15.20
CA ILE A 97 6.07 5.06 -14.16
C ILE A 97 6.95 5.26 -12.93
N ASN A 98 6.34 5.49 -11.77
CA ASN A 98 7.00 5.33 -10.47
C ASN A 98 6.46 4.07 -9.80
N THR A 99 7.37 3.27 -9.24
CA THR A 99 7.05 2.02 -8.57
C THR A 99 7.12 2.21 -7.07
N THR A 100 6.09 1.73 -6.37
CA THR A 100 6.06 1.63 -4.91
C THR A 100 6.23 0.17 -4.51
N TYR A 101 6.90 -0.06 -3.38
CA TYR A 101 7.29 -1.38 -2.88
C TYR A 101 6.58 -1.68 -1.56
N TRP A 102 5.81 -2.75 -1.54
CA TRP A 102 4.83 -3.08 -0.51
C TRP A 102 5.15 -4.39 0.17
N GLU A 103 4.98 -4.40 1.48
CA GLU A 103 5.19 -5.60 2.29
C GLU A 103 4.24 -5.59 3.49
N LEU A 104 3.80 -6.78 3.89
CA LEU A 104 2.84 -6.98 4.96
C LEU A 104 3.44 -7.93 6.00
N TYR A 105 3.28 -7.60 7.28
CA TYR A 105 3.62 -8.49 8.38
C TYR A 105 2.36 -9.13 8.99
N VAL A 106 2.31 -10.46 8.98
CA VAL A 106 1.18 -11.23 9.53
C VAL A 106 1.42 -11.49 11.01
N SER A 107 1.04 -10.53 11.86
CA SER A 107 1.23 -10.64 13.31
C SER A 107 0.38 -11.74 13.96
N SER A 108 0.96 -12.46 14.93
CA SER A 108 0.26 -13.46 15.76
C SER A 108 -0.72 -12.88 16.78
N ASN A 109 -0.67 -11.57 17.04
CA ASN A 109 -1.45 -10.91 18.10
C ASN A 109 -2.97 -11.12 17.99
N ASN A 110 -3.48 -11.30 16.77
CA ASN A 110 -4.91 -11.50 16.52
C ASN A 110 -5.23 -12.83 15.81
N VAL A 111 -4.23 -13.69 15.57
CA VAL A 111 -4.35 -14.97 14.85
C VAL A 111 -5.12 -14.82 13.51
N PRO A 112 -4.67 -13.95 12.58
CA PRO A 112 -5.33 -13.77 11.30
C PRO A 112 -5.33 -15.06 10.47
N GLY A 113 -6.43 -15.33 9.77
CA GLY A 113 -6.54 -16.53 8.94
C GLY A 113 -7.61 -16.49 7.86
N GLY A 114 -7.46 -17.37 6.87
CA GLY A 114 -8.35 -17.44 5.71
C GLY A 114 -7.95 -16.47 4.60
N ASN A 115 -8.92 -16.03 3.82
CA ASN A 115 -8.69 -15.01 2.79
C ASN A 115 -8.72 -13.62 3.45
N CYS A 116 -7.63 -12.87 3.29
CA CYS A 116 -7.45 -11.54 3.86
C CYS A 116 -7.48 -10.50 2.73
N SER A 117 -8.36 -9.51 2.84
CA SER A 117 -8.48 -8.44 1.84
C SER A 117 -8.58 -7.07 2.51
N GLY A 118 -8.05 -6.07 1.82
CA GLY A 118 -8.01 -4.69 2.27
C GLY A 118 -8.06 -3.72 1.10
N ASN A 119 -7.93 -2.44 1.42
CA ASN A 119 -8.02 -1.36 0.46
C ASN A 119 -6.87 -0.38 0.68
N VAL A 120 -6.17 -0.05 -0.42
CA VAL A 120 -5.21 1.04 -0.49
C VAL A 120 -5.75 2.07 -1.46
N LEU A 121 -5.96 3.30 -0.97
CA LEU A 121 -6.47 4.41 -1.75
C LEU A 121 -5.34 5.37 -2.10
N PHE A 122 -4.95 5.39 -3.38
CA PHE A 122 -4.09 6.43 -3.94
C PHE A 122 -4.95 7.61 -4.40
N THR A 123 -4.65 8.82 -3.93
CA THR A 123 -5.34 10.04 -4.35
C THR A 123 -4.36 11.02 -4.98
N ALA A 124 -4.74 11.57 -6.14
CA ALA A 124 -3.99 12.63 -6.79
C ALA A 124 -4.40 14.00 -6.21
N ILE A 125 -3.42 14.80 -5.81
CA ILE A 125 -3.63 16.18 -5.38
C ILE A 125 -2.74 17.13 -6.19
N ALA A 126 -3.14 18.39 -6.28
CA ALA A 126 -2.31 19.42 -6.88
C ALA A 126 -0.96 19.52 -6.12
N PRO A 127 0.14 19.83 -6.82
CA PRO A 127 1.47 19.95 -6.22
C PRO A 127 1.57 20.98 -5.10
#